data_AF-Q7WXS7-F1
#
_entry.id   AF-Q7WXS7-F1
#
_cell.length_a   1.000
_cell.length_b   1.000
_cell.length_c   1.000
_cell.angle_alpha   90.00
_cell.angle_beta   90.00
_cell.angle_gamma   90.00
#
_symmetry.space_group_name_H-M   'P 1'
#
loop_
_entity.id
_entity.type
_entity.pdbx_description
1 polymer ?
#
loop_
_entity_poly.entity_id
_entity_poly.type
_entity_poly.pdbx_seq_one_letter_code
_entity_poly.pdbx_strand_id
1 'polypeptide(L)' 'MELLQAGVDPFNIALWMGHESLQTTQIYLDASLELKEKILANVGPHDGKPVRYRPDSKLATFLKGL' A
#
# COMPACT_ATOMS: atom_id res chain seq x y z
N MET A 1 -2.80 13.35 -12.13
CA MET A 1 -3.96 13.78 -11.31
C MET A 1 -3.39 14.65 -10.22
N GLU A 2 -3.73 15.93 -10.22
CA GLU A 2 -3.03 16.98 -9.46
C GLU A 2 -2.99 16.71 -7.94
N LEU A 3 -4.06 16.20 -7.35
CA LEU A 3 -4.10 15.90 -5.90
C LEU A 3 -3.12 14.78 -5.53
N LEU A 4 -3.03 13.73 -6.34
CA LEU A 4 -2.09 12.63 -6.12
C LEU A 4 -0.64 13.11 -6.29
N GLN A 5 -0.38 13.96 -7.28
CA GLN A 5 0.95 14.56 -7.51
C GLN A 5 1.35 15.56 -6.40
N ALA A 6 0.36 16.21 -5.77
CA ALA A 6 0.54 17.03 -4.58
C ALA A 6 0.73 16.22 -3.27
N GLY A 7 0.71 14.89 -3.35
CA GLY A 7 0.95 14.00 -2.20
C GLY A 7 -0.28 13.71 -1.35
N VAL A 8 -1.49 13.99 -1.84
CA VAL A 8 -2.73 13.62 -1.16
C VAL A 8 -2.91 12.11 -1.20
N ASP A 9 -3.22 11.51 -0.05
CA ASP A 9 -3.49 10.08 0.09
C ASP A 9 -4.62 9.62 -0.86
N PRO A 10 -4.40 8.55 -1.67
CA PRO A 10 -5.44 7.90 -2.47
C PRO A 10 -6.74 7.58 -1.72
N PHE A 11 -6.66 7.33 -0.41
CA PHE A 11 -7.83 7.13 0.46
C PHE A 11 -8.70 8.38 0.57
N ASN A 12 -8.08 9.54 0.78
CA ASN A 12 -8.78 10.82 0.85
C ASN A 12 -9.38 11.21 -0.51
N ILE A 13 -8.65 10.92 -1.59
CA ILE A 13 -9.14 11.14 -2.96
C ILE A 13 -10.38 10.26 -3.23
N ALA A 14 -10.35 8.98 -2.84
CA ALA A 14 -11.50 8.08 -2.98
C ALA A 14 -12.70 8.58 -2.18
N LEU A 15 -12.46 8.99 -0.93
CA LEU A 15 -13.51 9.52 -0.05
C LEU A 15 -14.17 10.79 -0.62
N TRP A 16 -13.38 11.76 -1.09
CA TRP A 16 -13.91 13.00 -1.67
C TRP A 16 -14.64 12.79 -3.01
N MET A 17 -14.26 11.76 -3.77
CA MET A 17 -14.94 11.40 -5.01
C MET A 17 -16.15 10.47 -4.79
N GLY A 18 -16.46 10.12 -3.53
CA GLY A 18 -17.58 9.22 -3.21
C GLY A 18 -17.35 7.78 -3.69
N HIS A 19 -16.09 7.38 -3.87
CA HIS A 19 -15.76 6.03 -4.28
C HIS A 19 -15.90 5.07 -3.09
N GLU A 20 -16.69 4.02 -3.26
CA GLU A 20 -16.86 2.96 -2.26
C GLU A 20 -15.60 2.08 -2.09
N SER A 21 -14.72 2.07 -3.10
CA SER A 21 -13.51 1.25 -3.13
C SER A 21 -12.29 2.04 -3.55
N LEU A 22 -11.15 1.76 -2.91
CA LEU A 22 -9.84 2.30 -3.28
C LEU A 22 -9.33 1.77 -4.63
N GLN A 23 -9.91 0.69 -5.15
CA GLN A 23 -9.50 0.15 -6.44
C GLN A 23 -9.75 1.13 -7.60
N THR A 24 -10.73 2.02 -7.47
CA THR A 24 -11.05 2.99 -8.53
C THR A 24 -10.07 4.17 -8.55
N THR A 25 -9.32 4.42 -7.47
CA THR A 25 -8.23 5.42 -7.43
C THR A 25 -6.86 4.81 -7.77
N GLN A 26 -6.73 3.48 -7.77
CA GLN A 26 -5.51 2.76 -8.15
C GLN A 26 -5.04 3.08 -9.58
N ILE A 27 -5.98 3.34 -10.49
CA ILE A 27 -5.70 3.71 -11.89
C ILE A 27 -4.80 4.97 -11.97
N TYR A 28 -4.94 5.91 -11.03
CA TYR A 28 -4.13 7.12 -11.00
C TYR A 28 -2.68 6.88 -10.58
N LEU A 29 -2.44 5.90 -9.71
CA LEU A 29 -1.10 5.45 -9.34
C LEU A 29 -0.43 4.75 -10.51
N ASP A 30 -1.18 3.91 -11.25
CA ASP A 30 -0.62 3.15 -12.35
C ASP A 30 -0.27 3.97 -13.58
N ALA A 31 -1.02 5.04 -13.83
CA ALA A 31 -0.81 5.93 -14.96
C ALA A 31 0.41 6.86 -14.82
N SER A 32 1.02 6.98 -13.64
CA SER A 32 2.06 7.99 -13.38
C SER A 32 3.43 7.36 -13.05
N LEU A 33 4.29 7.22 -14.06
CA LEU A 33 5.66 6.72 -13.90
C LEU A 33 6.52 7.61 -12.99
N GLU A 34 6.44 8.93 -13.13
CA GLU A 34 7.17 9.88 -12.27
C GLU A 34 6.83 9.73 -10.78
N LEU A 35 5.59 9.37 -10.48
CA LEU A 35 5.16 9.13 -9.11
C LEU A 35 5.75 7.83 -8.57
N LYS A 36 5.78 6.77 -9.39
CA LYS A 36 6.43 5.50 -9.05
C LYS A 36 7.92 5.71 -8.77
N GLU A 37 8.61 6.52 -9.57
CA GLU A 37 10.02 6.87 -9.35
C GLU A 37 10.25 7.67 -8.07
N LYS A 38 9.43 8.70 -7.80
CA LYS A 38 9.50 9.47 -6.53
C LYS A 38 9.27 8.59 -5.30
N ILE A 39 8.29 7.69 -5.36
CA ILE A 39 8.02 6.73 -4.28
C ILE A 39 9.22 5.81 -4.10
N LEU A 40 9.75 5.26 -5.20
CA LEU A 40 10.91 4.37 -5.16
C LEU A 40 12.15 5.06 -4.59
N ALA A 41 12.36 6.35 -4.88
CA ALA A 41 13.46 7.13 -4.31
C ALA A 41 13.36 7.31 -2.77
N ASN A 42 12.15 7.29 -2.22
CA ASN A 42 11.91 7.37 -0.78
C ASN A 42 12.03 5.99 -0.07
N VAL A 43 12.03 4.90 -0.84
CA VAL A 43 12.14 3.54 -0.32
C VAL A 43 13.55 3.04 -0.55
N GLY A 44 14.36 2.99 0.51
CA GLY A 44 15.70 2.42 0.43
C GLY A 44 15.66 0.92 0.08
N PRO A 45 16.74 0.39 -0.52
CA PRO A 45 16.87 -1.05 -0.73
C PRO A 45 16.72 -1.79 0.60
N HIS A 46 15.81 -2.76 0.65
CA HIS A 46 15.57 -3.55 1.84
C HIS A 46 16.58 -4.71 1.89
N ASP A 47 17.67 -4.54 2.65
CA ASP A 47 18.72 -5.57 2.82
C ASP A 47 18.29 -6.78 3.68
N GLY A 48 17.05 -6.79 4.17
CA GLY A 48 16.50 -7.93 4.87
C GLY A 48 16.23 -9.10 3.93
N LYS A 49 16.71 -10.29 4.30
CA LYS A 49 16.27 -11.54 3.65
C LYS A 49 14.75 -11.64 3.75
N PRO A 50 14.03 -12.03 2.68
CA PRO A 50 12.61 -12.29 2.78
C PRO A 50 12.39 -13.43 3.79
N VAL A 51 11.90 -13.08 4.97
CA VAL A 51 11.54 -14.06 6.00
C VAL A 51 10.05 -14.31 5.89
N ARG A 52 9.69 -15.58 5.67
CA ARG A 52 8.29 -15.98 5.84
C ARG A 52 7.96 -15.93 7.33
N TYR A 53 6.94 -15.16 7.67
CA TYR A 53 6.43 -15.10 9.04
C TYR A 53 6.16 -16.51 9.58
N ARG A 54 6.71 -16.81 10.76
CA ARG A 54 6.42 -18.02 11.52
C ARG A 54 5.80 -17.59 12.85
N PRO A 55 4.51 -17.89 13.08
CA PRO A 55 3.88 -17.58 14.35
C PRO A 55 4.57 -18.35 15.48
N ASP A 56 4.59 -17.76 16.67
CA ASP A 56 5.01 -18.49 17.87
C ASP A 56 4.03 -19.64 18.17
N SER A 57 4.45 -20.56 19.05
CA SER A 57 3.65 -21.74 19.37
C SER A 57 2.30 -21.40 20.02
N LYS A 58 2.19 -20.26 20.72
CA LYS A 58 0.96 -19.83 21.38
C LYS A 58 -0.06 -19.34 20.35
N LEU A 59 0.36 -18.46 19.44
CA LEU A 59 -0.46 -17.94 18.37
C LEU A 59 -0.85 -19.05 17.38
N ALA A 60 0.07 -19.95 17.03
CA ALA A 60 -0.24 -21.09 16.16
C ALA A 60 -1.30 -22.02 16.78
N THR A 61 -1.25 -22.23 18.09
CA THR A 61 -2.25 -23.02 18.81
C THR A 61 -3.61 -22.32 18.85
N PHE A 62 -3.62 -21.02 19.15
CA PHE A 62 -4.83 -20.21 19.14
C PHE A 62 -5.52 -20.24 17.76
N LEU A 63 -4.78 -19.99 16.68
CA LEU A 63 -5.33 -19.95 15.33
C LEU A 63 -5.88 -21.29 14.83
N LYS A 64 -5.37 -22.42 15.33
CA LYS A 64 -5.92 -23.75 15.02
C LYS A 64 -7.25 -24.06 15.73
N GLY A 65 -7.61 -23.28 16.75
CA GLY A 65 -8.83 -23.44 17.52
C GLY A 65 -9.99 -22.55 17.05
N LEU A 66 -9.77 -21.72 16.03
CA LEU A 66 -10.79 -20.96 15.30
C LEU A 66 -11.32 -21.79 14.13
#